data_AF-A0A8X7RJL9-F1
#
_entry.id   AF-A0A8X7RJL9-F1
#
_cell.length_a   1.000
_cell.length_b   1.000
_cell.length_c   1.000
_cell.angle_alpha   90.00
_cell.angle_beta   90.00
_cell.angle_gamma   90.00
#
_symmetry.space_group_name_H-M   'P 1'
#
loop_
_entity.id
_entity.type
_entity.pdbx_description
1 polymer ?
#
loop_
_entity_poly.entity_id
_entity_poly.type
_entity_poly.pdbx_seq_one_letter_code
_entity_poly.pdbx_strand_id
1 'polypeptide(L)'
;MAPKKGVKVAAKKKTEKVTNPLFERRPKQFGIGGALPPKKDLTRYIKWPKSIRLQRQKRILKQRLKVPPALNQFTKTLDKNLATQLFKLLMKYRPEDKAAKKDRLLKKAQAEADGKPSESKKPIVVKYGLNHVTYLIEQNKAQLVVIAHDVDPIELVVWLPALCRKMEVPYCIVKGKSRLGTVVHQKTAACLCLTTVKNEDKLEFSKILEAIKANFNDKYEEYRKKWGGGIMGSKSQAKTKAKERDLTVVGLLAEKTKEVDVVAHSYATVGEIVPLTALLIVAVDKIRVATVALQDVDDSVWTKPKTTIYESVIREALRIFSESVDKQTSQLFSILQAGDEAVLELLINTDIDVNETDAEGNTVLHCCLKESSVPHKQQTRIMNLLLVHSASITHKNKLGLSAVHLAAANGNLSALEGHFPDLILLAAYPELVHYRTVIKETPLFFAVKNNHLDCVELRLQCGASSESKCAINGGLI
;
A
#
# COMPACT_ATOMS: atom_id res chain seq x y z
N MET A 1 47.18 -52.71 1.09
CA MET A 1 46.87 -52.14 -0.25
C MET A 1 46.28 -50.75 -0.06
N ALA A 2 46.96 -49.73 -0.59
CA ALA A 2 46.67 -48.32 -0.36
C ALA A 2 45.31 -47.85 -0.91
N PRO A 3 44.68 -46.82 -0.30
CA PRO A 3 43.45 -46.22 -0.81
C PRO A 3 43.71 -45.54 -2.17
N LYS A 4 42.79 -45.76 -3.12
CA LYS A 4 42.82 -45.22 -4.48
C LYS A 4 42.93 -43.69 -4.45
N LYS A 5 44.00 -43.18 -5.07
CA LYS A 5 44.28 -41.75 -5.30
C LYS A 5 43.07 -41.05 -5.92
N GLY A 6 42.66 -39.93 -5.31
CA GLY A 6 41.60 -39.07 -5.78
C GLY A 6 41.84 -38.56 -7.20
N VAL A 7 40.79 -38.58 -8.00
CA VAL A 7 40.74 -37.95 -9.32
C VAL A 7 40.81 -36.43 -9.10
N LYS A 8 41.94 -35.82 -9.47
CA LYS A 8 42.05 -34.36 -9.56
C LYS A 8 41.08 -33.87 -10.64
N VAL A 9 40.07 -33.11 -10.25
CA VAL A 9 39.25 -32.33 -11.20
C VAL A 9 40.19 -31.36 -11.91
N ALA A 10 40.39 -31.56 -13.20
CA ALA A 10 41.22 -30.70 -14.02
C ALA A 10 40.63 -29.27 -13.99
N ALA A 11 41.42 -28.32 -13.48
CA ALA A 11 41.09 -26.91 -13.56
C ALA A 11 40.87 -26.54 -15.04
N LYS A 12 39.65 -26.10 -15.39
CA LYS A 12 39.36 -25.53 -16.71
C LYS A 12 40.34 -24.39 -16.96
N LYS A 13 41.29 -24.57 -17.89
CA LYS A 13 42.13 -23.49 -18.43
C LYS A 13 41.21 -22.36 -18.87
N LYS A 14 41.35 -21.18 -18.26
CA LYS A 14 40.71 -19.95 -18.75
C LYS A 14 41.27 -19.72 -20.15
N THR A 15 40.46 -19.96 -21.17
CA THR A 15 40.77 -19.54 -22.54
C THR A 15 40.88 -18.01 -22.53
N GLU A 16 42.04 -17.49 -22.94
CA GLU A 16 42.25 -16.06 -23.12
C GLU A 16 41.20 -15.54 -24.11
N LYS A 17 40.42 -14.53 -23.69
CA LYS A 17 39.42 -13.92 -24.54
C LYS A 17 40.17 -13.14 -25.63
N VAL A 18 40.13 -13.65 -26.85
CA VAL A 18 40.60 -12.91 -28.04
C VAL A 18 39.76 -11.66 -28.18
N THR A 19 40.26 -10.52 -27.70
CA THR A 19 39.62 -9.21 -27.88
C THR A 19 40.00 -8.68 -29.25
N ASN A 20 39.06 -8.74 -30.20
CA ASN A 20 39.24 -8.13 -31.50
C ASN A 20 39.09 -6.59 -31.35
N PRO A 21 40.14 -5.79 -31.66
CA PRO A 21 40.13 -4.34 -31.48
C PRO A 21 39.13 -3.61 -32.40
N LEU A 22 38.56 -4.30 -33.41
CA LEU A 22 37.57 -3.73 -34.34
C LEU A 22 36.15 -3.67 -33.74
N PHE A 23 35.84 -4.42 -32.68
CA PHE A 23 34.51 -4.45 -32.09
C PHE A 23 34.47 -3.67 -30.78
N GLU A 24 33.97 -2.44 -30.86
CA GLU A 24 33.71 -1.58 -29.70
C GLU A 24 32.26 -1.69 -29.20
N ARG A 25 32.06 -1.59 -27.88
CA ARG A 25 30.72 -1.52 -27.29
C ARG A 25 30.13 -0.14 -27.58
N ARG A 26 29.03 -0.09 -28.35
CA ARG A 26 28.27 1.14 -28.63
C ARG A 26 26.96 1.15 -27.84
N PRO A 27 26.97 1.53 -26.54
CA PRO A 27 25.76 1.54 -25.73
C PRO A 27 24.81 2.64 -26.23
N LYS A 28 23.52 2.31 -26.34
CA LYS A 28 22.46 3.29 -26.56
C LYS A 28 21.76 3.55 -25.23
N GLN A 29 21.70 4.82 -24.83
CA GLN A 29 20.92 5.22 -23.66
C GLN A 29 19.45 5.37 -24.08
N PHE A 30 18.64 4.42 -23.64
CA PHE A 30 17.19 4.47 -23.84
C PHE A 30 16.57 5.21 -22.66
N GLY A 31 15.96 6.35 -22.94
CA GLY A 31 15.40 7.25 -21.94
C GLY A 31 14.74 8.43 -22.63
N ILE A 32 14.12 9.31 -21.87
CA ILE A 32 13.56 10.55 -22.41
C ILE A 32 14.72 11.40 -22.93
N GLY A 33 14.64 11.90 -24.17
CA GLY A 33 15.70 12.69 -24.81
C GLY A 33 16.92 11.90 -25.29
N GLY A 34 16.92 10.57 -25.15
CA GLY A 34 18.01 9.70 -25.61
C GLY A 34 17.76 9.07 -26.98
N ALA A 35 18.34 7.90 -27.20
CA ALA A 35 18.15 7.13 -28.44
C ALA A 35 16.71 6.65 -28.63
N LEU A 36 16.30 6.43 -29.88
CA LEU A 36 14.98 5.88 -30.22
C LEU A 36 14.67 4.62 -29.39
N PRO A 37 13.46 4.53 -28.80
CA PRO A 37 13.12 3.41 -27.93
C PRO A 37 13.15 2.09 -28.71
N PRO A 38 13.57 0.99 -28.07
CA PRO A 38 13.50 -0.32 -28.70
C PRO A 38 12.03 -0.70 -28.93
N LYS A 39 11.78 -1.63 -29.86
CA LYS A 39 10.44 -2.23 -30.03
C LYS A 39 10.03 -2.88 -28.70
N LYS A 40 8.92 -2.41 -28.12
CA LYS A 40 8.33 -2.92 -26.87
C LYS A 40 7.02 -3.64 -27.17
N ASP A 41 6.56 -4.47 -26.25
CA ASP A 41 5.20 -5.02 -26.33
C ASP A 41 4.18 -3.89 -26.13
N LEU A 42 3.49 -3.53 -27.22
CA LEU A 42 2.45 -2.51 -27.24
C LEU A 42 1.04 -3.10 -27.18
N THR A 43 0.87 -4.42 -27.02
CA THR A 43 -0.44 -5.10 -27.10
C THR A 43 -1.54 -4.46 -26.24
N ARG A 44 -1.18 -3.94 -25.07
CA ARG A 44 -2.11 -3.22 -24.18
C ARG A 44 -2.57 -1.87 -24.73
N TYR A 45 -1.71 -1.17 -25.47
CA TYR A 45 -1.89 0.21 -25.94
C TYR A 45 -2.37 0.32 -27.39
N ILE A 46 -2.43 -0.80 -28.12
CA ILE A 46 -2.98 -0.85 -29.49
C ILE A 46 -4.43 -0.36 -29.51
N LYS A 47 -4.78 0.38 -30.57
CA LYS A 47 -6.17 0.72 -30.89
C LYS A 47 -6.91 -0.53 -31.40
N TRP A 48 -7.61 -1.20 -30.49
CA TRP A 48 -8.34 -2.42 -30.80
C TRP A 48 -9.59 -2.18 -31.68
N PRO A 49 -9.89 -3.06 -32.65
CA PRO A 49 -11.15 -3.08 -33.39
C PRO A 49 -12.39 -3.04 -32.48
N LYS A 50 -13.49 -2.48 -32.98
CA LYS A 50 -14.74 -2.27 -32.21
C LYS A 50 -15.29 -3.57 -31.61
N SER A 51 -15.28 -4.67 -32.37
CA SER A 51 -15.74 -5.99 -31.92
C SER A 51 -15.00 -6.49 -30.67
N ILE A 52 -13.67 -6.39 -30.67
CA ILE A 52 -12.81 -6.79 -29.54
C ILE A 52 -13.07 -5.90 -28.33
N ARG A 53 -13.22 -4.58 -28.54
CA ARG A 53 -13.54 -3.64 -27.45
C ARG A 53 -14.88 -3.97 -26.81
N LEU A 54 -15.93 -4.19 -27.59
CA LEU A 54 -17.27 -4.54 -27.09
C LEU A 54 -17.27 -5.87 -26.33
N GLN A 55 -16.61 -6.90 -26.84
CA GLN A 55 -16.50 -8.19 -26.14
C GLN A 55 -15.77 -8.07 -24.79
N ARG A 56 -14.66 -7.32 -24.75
CA ARG A 56 -13.92 -7.05 -23.50
C ARG A 56 -14.75 -6.22 -22.53
N GLN A 57 -15.45 -5.19 -23.01
CA GLN A 57 -16.35 -4.37 -22.19
C GLN A 57 -17.52 -5.19 -21.61
N LYS A 58 -18.18 -6.04 -22.41
CA LYS A 58 -19.24 -6.96 -21.92
C LYS A 58 -18.74 -7.82 -20.76
N ARG A 59 -17.52 -8.39 -20.88
CA ARG A 59 -16.90 -9.18 -19.82
C ARG A 59 -16.57 -8.36 -18.57
N ILE A 60 -16.03 -7.15 -18.74
CA ILE A 60 -15.69 -6.26 -17.63
C ILE A 60 -16.97 -5.83 -16.89
N LEU A 61 -18.01 -5.42 -17.61
CA LEU A 61 -19.30 -5.04 -17.03
C LEU A 61 -19.90 -6.16 -16.19
N LYS A 62 -19.87 -7.42 -16.68
CA LYS A 62 -20.30 -8.59 -15.89
C LYS A 62 -19.51 -8.80 -14.60
N GLN A 63 -18.24 -8.36 -14.53
CA GLN A 63 -17.43 -8.40 -13.31
C GLN A 63 -17.70 -7.23 -12.36
N ARG A 64 -18.01 -6.04 -12.91
CA ARG A 64 -18.23 -4.81 -12.12
C ARG A 64 -19.63 -4.74 -11.54
N LEU A 65 -20.64 -5.04 -12.35
CA LEU A 65 -22.04 -4.99 -11.95
C LEU A 65 -22.33 -6.08 -10.92
N LYS A 66 -23.31 -5.83 -10.05
CA LYS A 66 -23.87 -6.87 -9.17
C LYS A 66 -24.66 -7.85 -10.04
N VAL A 67 -24.19 -9.09 -10.10
CA VAL A 67 -24.81 -10.15 -10.91
C VAL A 67 -25.78 -10.93 -10.02
N PRO A 68 -27.06 -11.05 -10.43
CA PRO A 68 -28.05 -11.82 -9.70
C PRO A 68 -27.62 -13.28 -9.47
N PRO A 69 -28.00 -13.91 -8.35
CA PRO A 69 -27.62 -15.29 -8.01
C PRO A 69 -27.96 -16.31 -9.10
N ALA A 70 -29.12 -16.16 -9.74
CA ALA A 70 -29.58 -17.02 -10.84
C ALA A 70 -28.64 -17.03 -12.06
N LEU A 71 -27.88 -15.96 -12.28
CA LEU A 71 -26.86 -15.87 -13.33
C LEU A 71 -25.47 -16.23 -12.79
N ASN A 72 -25.19 -15.90 -11.53
CA ASN A 72 -23.90 -16.15 -10.90
C ASN A 72 -23.60 -17.65 -10.75
N GLN A 73 -24.63 -18.48 -10.53
CA GLN A 73 -24.47 -19.94 -10.46
C GLN A 73 -23.78 -20.54 -11.69
N PHE A 74 -23.97 -19.97 -12.89
CA PHE A 74 -23.29 -20.45 -14.12
C PHE A 74 -21.78 -20.17 -14.14
N THR A 75 -21.28 -19.32 -13.25
CA THR A 75 -19.84 -19.12 -13.05
C THR A 75 -19.22 -20.29 -12.29
N LYS A 76 -20.02 -21.01 -11.49
CA LYS A 76 -19.62 -22.22 -10.78
C LYS A 76 -19.80 -23.40 -11.71
N THR A 77 -18.69 -23.91 -12.21
CA THR A 77 -18.67 -25.04 -13.12
C THR A 77 -17.99 -26.23 -12.47
N LEU A 78 -18.26 -27.40 -13.01
CA LEU A 78 -17.58 -28.63 -12.65
C LEU A 78 -16.05 -28.48 -12.80
N ASP A 79 -15.31 -29.11 -11.89
CA ASP A 79 -13.85 -29.13 -11.93
C ASP A 79 -13.34 -29.88 -13.16
N LYS A 80 -12.08 -29.64 -13.53
CA LYS A 80 -11.51 -30.17 -14.77
C LYS A 80 -11.43 -31.70 -14.77
N ASN A 81 -11.20 -32.33 -13.62
CA ASN A 81 -10.98 -33.77 -13.53
C ASN A 81 -12.31 -34.51 -13.66
N LEU A 82 -13.31 -34.12 -12.87
CA LEU A 82 -14.66 -34.68 -12.94
C LEU A 82 -15.30 -34.40 -14.29
N ALA A 83 -15.11 -33.20 -14.87
CA ALA A 83 -15.58 -32.91 -16.21
C ALA A 83 -14.96 -33.86 -17.25
N THR A 84 -13.67 -34.19 -17.13
CA THR A 84 -13.00 -35.11 -18.06
C THR A 84 -13.55 -36.53 -17.94
N GLN A 85 -13.79 -37.03 -16.72
CA GLN A 85 -14.44 -38.32 -16.48
C GLN A 85 -15.86 -38.36 -17.06
N LEU A 86 -16.66 -37.32 -16.79
CA LEU A 86 -17.99 -37.16 -17.35
C LEU A 86 -17.99 -37.17 -18.88
N PHE A 87 -17.07 -36.44 -19.52
CA PHE A 87 -16.97 -36.44 -20.98
C PHE A 87 -16.50 -37.78 -21.54
N LYS A 88 -15.59 -38.51 -20.87
CA LYS A 88 -15.22 -39.88 -21.29
C LYS A 88 -16.45 -40.80 -21.29
N LEU A 89 -17.28 -40.72 -20.25
CA LEU A 89 -18.54 -41.45 -20.19
C LEU A 89 -19.48 -41.02 -21.32
N LEU A 90 -19.75 -39.72 -21.47
CA LEU A 90 -20.66 -39.20 -22.52
C LEU A 90 -20.21 -39.58 -23.94
N MET A 91 -18.91 -39.67 -24.19
CA MET A 91 -18.35 -40.10 -25.48
C MET A 91 -18.66 -41.56 -25.82
N LYS A 92 -18.95 -42.43 -24.83
CA LYS A 92 -19.43 -43.80 -25.07
C LYS A 92 -20.89 -43.84 -25.53
N TYR A 93 -21.68 -42.82 -25.17
CA TYR A 93 -23.13 -42.74 -25.41
C TYR A 93 -23.50 -41.75 -26.53
N ARG A 94 -22.58 -41.48 -27.46
CA ARG A 94 -22.83 -40.50 -28.53
C ARG A 94 -23.98 -40.95 -29.44
N PRO A 95 -24.84 -40.01 -29.88
CA PRO A 95 -25.80 -40.30 -30.92
C PRO A 95 -25.10 -40.56 -32.26
N GLU A 96 -25.79 -41.25 -33.16
CA GLU A 96 -25.26 -41.59 -34.48
C GLU A 96 -25.00 -40.35 -35.35
N ASP A 97 -23.90 -40.39 -36.10
CA ASP A 97 -23.61 -39.48 -37.20
C ASP A 97 -24.54 -39.70 -38.39
N LYS A 98 -24.63 -38.71 -39.29
CA LYS A 98 -25.42 -38.83 -40.53
C LYS A 98 -24.96 -40.02 -41.39
N ALA A 99 -23.65 -40.26 -41.48
CA ALA A 99 -23.09 -41.40 -42.21
C ALA A 99 -23.45 -42.73 -41.53
N ALA A 100 -23.24 -42.84 -40.21
CA ALA A 100 -23.60 -44.03 -39.44
C ALA A 100 -25.10 -44.36 -39.54
N LYS A 101 -25.96 -43.33 -39.53
CA LYS A 101 -27.40 -43.50 -39.73
C LYS A 101 -27.72 -44.02 -41.13
N LYS A 102 -27.05 -43.53 -42.18
CA LYS A 102 -27.21 -44.01 -43.56
C LYS A 102 -26.80 -45.49 -43.66
N ASP A 103 -25.65 -45.85 -43.12
CA ASP A 103 -25.15 -47.23 -43.14
C ASP A 103 -26.06 -48.18 -42.37
N ARG A 104 -26.59 -47.74 -41.22
CA ARG A 104 -27.57 -48.52 -40.44
C ARG A 104 -28.86 -48.75 -41.22
N LEU A 105 -29.37 -47.74 -41.92
CA LEU A 105 -30.57 -47.86 -42.74
C LEU A 105 -30.35 -48.79 -43.93
N LEU A 106 -29.20 -48.70 -44.61
CA LEU A 106 -28.83 -49.61 -45.70
C LEU A 106 -28.73 -51.06 -45.22
N LYS A 107 -28.03 -51.30 -44.10
CA LYS A 107 -27.91 -52.64 -43.51
C LYS A 107 -29.26 -53.19 -43.05
N LYS A 108 -30.12 -52.34 -42.49
CA LYS A 108 -31.46 -52.73 -42.08
C LYS A 108 -32.34 -53.09 -43.28
N ALA A 109 -32.33 -52.26 -44.33
CA ALA A 109 -33.07 -52.54 -45.56
C ALA A 109 -32.59 -53.83 -46.24
N GLN A 110 -31.27 -54.08 -46.27
CA GLN A 110 -30.71 -55.32 -46.80
C GLN A 110 -31.11 -56.54 -45.96
N ALA A 111 -31.05 -56.45 -44.62
CA ALA A 111 -31.46 -57.55 -43.75
C ALA A 111 -32.96 -57.86 -43.84
N GLU A 112 -33.80 -56.83 -44.00
CA GLU A 112 -35.24 -56.98 -44.23
C GLU A 112 -35.54 -57.58 -45.62
N ALA A 113 -34.79 -57.20 -46.65
CA ALA A 113 -34.89 -57.81 -47.99
C ALA A 113 -34.47 -59.28 -47.99
N ASP A 114 -33.45 -59.65 -47.19
CA ASP A 114 -32.98 -61.03 -47.01
C ASP A 114 -33.91 -61.87 -46.10
N GLY A 115 -35.04 -61.32 -45.63
CA GLY A 115 -36.02 -62.02 -44.79
C GLY A 115 -35.57 -62.31 -43.35
N LYS A 116 -34.49 -61.67 -42.88
CA LYS A 116 -34.02 -61.84 -41.49
C LYS A 116 -34.83 -60.93 -40.55
N PRO A 117 -35.33 -61.44 -39.40
CA PRO A 117 -36.13 -60.65 -38.47
C PRO A 117 -35.33 -59.49 -37.89
N SER A 118 -35.86 -58.27 -37.99
CA SER A 118 -35.17 -57.03 -37.62
C SER A 118 -35.32 -56.68 -36.12
N GLU A 119 -34.88 -57.54 -35.21
CA GLU A 119 -34.83 -57.22 -33.77
C GLU A 119 -33.64 -56.30 -33.42
N SER A 120 -33.80 -55.00 -33.66
CA SER A 120 -32.82 -54.01 -33.21
C SER A 120 -33.09 -53.60 -31.75
N LYS A 121 -32.15 -53.91 -30.84
CA LYS A 121 -32.18 -53.42 -29.45
C LYS A 121 -32.25 -51.89 -29.42
N LYS A 122 -33.07 -51.33 -28.54
CA LYS A 122 -33.23 -49.87 -28.40
C LYS A 122 -31.89 -49.22 -28.06
N PRO A 123 -31.40 -48.25 -28.85
CA PRO A 123 -30.10 -47.64 -28.62
C PRO A 123 -30.13 -46.75 -27.38
N ILE A 124 -29.14 -46.93 -26.51
CA ILE A 124 -28.91 -46.09 -25.33
C ILE A 124 -27.96 -44.97 -25.77
N VAL A 125 -28.49 -43.76 -25.85
CA VAL A 125 -27.77 -42.57 -26.34
C VAL A 125 -28.06 -41.37 -25.44
N VAL A 126 -27.11 -40.44 -25.39
CA VAL A 126 -27.31 -39.12 -24.81
C VAL A 126 -28.47 -38.42 -25.52
N LYS A 127 -29.38 -37.87 -24.74
CA LYS A 127 -30.46 -37.03 -25.25
C LYS A 127 -30.01 -35.58 -25.23
N TYR A 128 -30.40 -34.82 -26.24
CA TYR A 128 -29.96 -33.45 -26.46
C TYR A 128 -31.11 -32.60 -27.00
N GLY A 129 -30.91 -31.28 -26.92
CA GLY A 129 -31.90 -30.29 -27.30
C GLY A 129 -32.69 -29.81 -26.08
N LEU A 130 -32.93 -28.50 -26.00
CA LEU A 130 -33.52 -27.86 -24.82
C LEU A 130 -34.89 -28.47 -24.50
N ASN A 131 -35.83 -28.40 -25.45
CA ASN A 131 -37.21 -28.88 -25.26
C ASN A 131 -37.30 -30.39 -24.94
N HIS A 132 -36.38 -31.19 -25.50
CA HIS A 132 -36.38 -32.63 -25.27
C HIS A 132 -35.83 -32.97 -23.88
N VAL A 133 -34.74 -32.33 -23.47
CA VAL A 133 -34.18 -32.51 -22.13
C VAL A 133 -35.16 -32.04 -21.06
N THR A 134 -35.88 -30.94 -21.30
CA THR A 134 -36.83 -30.38 -20.34
C THR A 134 -38.02 -31.30 -20.14
N TYR A 135 -38.58 -31.83 -21.23
CA TYR A 135 -39.60 -32.88 -21.16
C TYR A 135 -39.10 -34.10 -20.34
N LEU A 136 -37.86 -34.54 -20.53
CA LEU A 136 -37.32 -35.68 -19.79
C LEU A 136 -37.11 -35.39 -18.29
N ILE A 137 -36.83 -34.14 -17.92
CA ILE A 137 -36.73 -33.71 -16.52
C ILE A 137 -38.12 -33.71 -15.88
N GLU A 138 -39.12 -33.14 -16.55
CA GLU A 138 -40.52 -33.10 -16.08
C GLU A 138 -41.11 -34.51 -15.92
N GLN A 139 -40.74 -35.44 -16.79
CA GLN A 139 -41.15 -36.84 -16.72
C GLN A 139 -40.32 -37.68 -15.73
N ASN A 140 -39.35 -37.07 -15.03
CA ASN A 140 -38.40 -37.73 -14.13
C ASN A 140 -37.67 -38.93 -14.78
N LYS A 141 -37.41 -38.85 -16.10
CA LYS A 141 -36.69 -39.86 -16.88
C LYS A 141 -35.20 -39.56 -17.02
N ALA A 142 -34.80 -38.33 -16.76
CA ALA A 142 -33.40 -37.91 -16.78
C ALA A 142 -32.70 -38.32 -15.47
N GLN A 143 -31.61 -39.09 -15.57
CA GLN A 143 -30.78 -39.46 -14.43
C GLN A 143 -29.71 -38.40 -14.12
N LEU A 144 -29.18 -37.76 -15.16
CA LEU A 144 -28.22 -36.66 -15.05
C LEU A 144 -28.49 -35.63 -16.15
N VAL A 145 -28.45 -34.35 -15.77
CA VAL A 145 -28.52 -33.22 -16.70
C VAL A 145 -27.20 -32.44 -16.71
N VAL A 146 -26.69 -32.16 -17.89
CA VAL A 146 -25.45 -31.41 -18.12
C VAL A 146 -25.80 -30.11 -18.84
N ILE A 147 -25.49 -28.97 -18.23
CA ILE A 147 -25.84 -27.63 -18.72
C ILE A 147 -24.55 -26.90 -19.11
N ALA A 148 -24.54 -26.22 -20.26
CA ALA A 148 -23.41 -25.37 -20.64
C ALA A 148 -23.45 -24.01 -19.92
N HIS A 149 -22.28 -23.51 -19.51
CA HIS A 149 -22.17 -22.20 -18.84
C HIS A 149 -22.24 -20.96 -19.75
N ASP A 150 -22.03 -21.14 -21.06
CA ASP A 150 -21.77 -20.09 -22.07
C ASP A 150 -22.83 -20.02 -23.17
N VAL A 151 -24.07 -20.40 -22.81
CA VAL A 151 -25.24 -20.21 -23.67
C VAL A 151 -25.56 -18.72 -23.77
N ASP A 152 -25.81 -18.26 -25.00
CA ASP A 152 -26.17 -16.88 -25.34
C ASP A 152 -27.26 -17.01 -26.40
N PRO A 153 -28.51 -16.60 -26.14
CA PRO A 153 -29.03 -15.90 -24.94
C PRO A 153 -29.10 -16.78 -23.68
N ILE A 154 -28.90 -16.19 -22.50
CA ILE A 154 -28.78 -16.93 -21.22
C ILE A 154 -30.16 -17.42 -20.73
N GLU A 155 -31.22 -16.69 -21.07
CA GLU A 155 -32.63 -16.91 -20.71
C GLU A 155 -33.09 -18.34 -21.01
N LEU A 156 -32.51 -18.95 -22.06
CA LEU A 156 -32.77 -20.32 -22.46
C LEU A 156 -32.41 -21.36 -21.38
N VAL A 157 -31.43 -21.07 -20.52
CA VAL A 157 -30.93 -22.03 -19.53
C VAL A 157 -31.05 -21.57 -18.09
N VAL A 158 -31.34 -20.29 -17.81
CA VAL A 158 -31.40 -19.73 -16.43
C VAL A 158 -32.31 -20.53 -15.51
N TRP A 159 -33.42 -21.03 -16.03
CA TRP A 159 -34.44 -21.74 -15.26
C TRP A 159 -34.17 -23.25 -15.10
N LEU A 160 -33.25 -23.83 -15.89
CA LEU A 160 -32.97 -25.27 -15.87
C LEU A 160 -32.49 -25.77 -14.49
N PRO A 161 -31.53 -25.12 -13.79
CA PRO A 161 -31.13 -25.55 -12.45
C PRO A 161 -32.28 -25.59 -11.45
N ALA A 162 -33.20 -24.62 -11.53
CA ALA A 162 -34.38 -24.55 -10.67
C ALA A 162 -35.35 -25.71 -10.96
N LEU A 163 -35.57 -26.02 -12.24
CA LEU A 163 -36.38 -27.15 -12.66
C LEU A 163 -35.77 -28.49 -12.21
N CYS A 164 -34.47 -28.69 -12.44
CA CYS A 164 -33.77 -29.91 -12.01
C CYS A 164 -33.87 -30.11 -10.50
N ARG A 165 -33.72 -29.04 -9.71
CA ARG A 165 -33.90 -29.12 -8.25
C ARG A 165 -35.34 -29.47 -7.86
N LYS A 166 -36.33 -28.84 -8.48
CA LYS A 166 -37.76 -29.09 -8.19
C LYS A 166 -38.15 -30.55 -8.46
N MET A 167 -37.57 -31.15 -9.50
CA MET A 167 -37.79 -32.56 -9.86
C MET A 167 -36.78 -33.52 -9.21
N GLU A 168 -35.91 -33.03 -8.30
CA GLU A 168 -34.85 -33.79 -7.63
C GLU A 168 -33.83 -34.48 -8.56
N VAL A 169 -33.71 -34.01 -9.80
CA VAL A 169 -32.77 -34.55 -10.80
C VAL A 169 -31.37 -33.94 -10.58
N PRO A 170 -30.31 -34.76 -10.46
CA PRO A 170 -28.94 -34.27 -10.41
C PRO A 170 -28.55 -33.48 -11.67
N TYR A 171 -28.01 -32.28 -11.48
CA TYR A 171 -27.56 -31.43 -12.58
C TYR A 171 -26.13 -30.95 -12.36
N CYS A 172 -25.41 -30.68 -13.46
CA CYS A 172 -24.10 -30.06 -13.41
C CYS A 172 -23.97 -28.97 -14.46
N ILE A 173 -23.17 -27.95 -14.15
CA ILE A 173 -22.82 -26.88 -15.08
C ILE A 173 -21.39 -27.09 -15.56
N VAL A 174 -21.19 -27.17 -16.88
CA VAL A 174 -19.92 -27.51 -17.51
C VAL A 174 -19.44 -26.37 -18.42
N LYS A 175 -18.11 -26.23 -18.51
CA LYS A 175 -17.47 -25.25 -19.39
C LYS A 175 -17.51 -25.69 -20.86
N GLY A 176 -18.18 -24.90 -21.68
CA GLY A 176 -18.14 -24.92 -23.15
C GLY A 176 -19.32 -25.63 -23.79
N LYS A 177 -20.26 -24.87 -24.37
CA LYS A 177 -21.36 -25.38 -25.19
C LYS A 177 -20.88 -26.10 -26.46
N SER A 178 -19.72 -25.71 -26.97
CA SER A 178 -19.06 -26.40 -28.09
C SER A 178 -18.58 -27.79 -27.70
N ARG A 179 -18.10 -27.99 -26.46
CA ARG A 179 -17.69 -29.31 -25.96
C ARG A 179 -18.87 -30.26 -25.84
N LEU A 180 -20.03 -29.78 -25.38
CA LEU A 180 -21.28 -30.55 -25.43
C LEU A 180 -21.71 -30.83 -26.87
N GLY A 181 -21.55 -29.85 -27.76
CA GLY A 181 -21.80 -30.00 -29.20
C GLY A 181 -20.99 -31.13 -29.83
N THR A 182 -19.69 -31.21 -29.52
CA THR A 182 -18.82 -32.28 -30.01
C THR A 182 -19.39 -33.67 -29.68
N VAL A 183 -19.88 -33.90 -28.46
CA VAL A 183 -20.47 -35.19 -28.06
C VAL A 183 -21.61 -35.58 -29.01
N VAL A 184 -22.47 -34.63 -29.39
CA VAL A 184 -23.66 -34.90 -30.21
C VAL A 184 -23.49 -34.61 -31.70
N HIS A 185 -22.26 -34.38 -32.15
CA HIS A 185 -21.94 -34.09 -33.55
C HIS A 185 -22.61 -32.80 -34.07
N GLN A 186 -22.74 -31.80 -33.19
CA GLN A 186 -23.27 -30.46 -33.50
C GLN A 186 -22.23 -29.39 -33.18
N LYS A 187 -22.38 -28.19 -33.77
CA LYS A 187 -21.49 -27.05 -33.45
C LYS A 187 -21.58 -26.65 -31.97
N THR A 188 -22.78 -26.71 -31.41
CA THR A 188 -23.07 -26.33 -30.02
C THR A 188 -24.26 -27.13 -29.49
N ALA A 189 -24.26 -27.45 -28.20
CA ALA A 189 -25.44 -27.93 -27.49
C ALA A 189 -25.58 -27.15 -26.17
N ALA A 190 -26.81 -26.73 -25.84
CA ALA A 190 -27.10 -25.99 -24.61
C ALA A 190 -27.14 -26.91 -23.38
N CYS A 191 -27.77 -28.08 -23.54
CA CYS A 191 -27.89 -29.09 -22.50
C CYS A 191 -27.87 -30.51 -23.10
N LEU A 192 -27.43 -31.46 -22.29
CA LEU A 192 -27.43 -32.90 -22.56
C LEU A 192 -28.05 -33.62 -21.35
N CYS A 193 -28.66 -34.78 -21.57
CA CYS A 193 -29.04 -35.64 -20.45
C CYS A 193 -28.84 -37.13 -20.76
N LEU A 194 -28.61 -37.89 -19.69
CA LEU A 194 -28.59 -39.35 -19.71
C LEU A 194 -29.90 -39.86 -19.10
N THR A 195 -30.62 -40.72 -19.81
CA THR A 195 -31.86 -41.35 -19.32
C THR A 195 -31.62 -42.74 -18.75
N THR A 196 -30.69 -43.47 -19.35
CA THR A 196 -30.29 -44.81 -18.94
C THR A 196 -28.83 -45.01 -19.30
N VAL A 197 -28.15 -45.86 -18.53
CA VAL A 197 -26.72 -46.16 -18.64
C VAL A 197 -26.59 -47.69 -18.67
N LYS A 198 -25.64 -48.20 -19.45
CA LYS A 198 -25.33 -49.64 -19.49
C LYS A 198 -24.86 -50.10 -18.11
N ASN A 199 -25.06 -51.39 -17.82
CA ASN A 199 -24.69 -51.95 -16.53
C ASN A 199 -23.18 -51.82 -16.24
N GLU A 200 -22.35 -51.91 -17.29
CA GLU A 200 -20.89 -51.77 -17.27
C GLU A 200 -20.43 -50.42 -16.69
N ASP A 201 -21.14 -49.35 -17.06
CA ASP A 201 -20.77 -47.97 -16.71
C ASP A 201 -21.49 -47.47 -15.45
N LYS A 202 -22.41 -48.27 -14.89
CA LYS A 202 -23.29 -47.88 -13.78
C LYS A 202 -22.51 -47.47 -12.54
N LEU A 203 -21.41 -48.17 -12.23
CA LEU A 203 -20.56 -47.88 -11.07
C LEU A 203 -19.78 -46.55 -11.24
N GLU A 204 -19.23 -46.30 -12.42
CA GLU A 204 -18.56 -45.01 -12.73
C GLU A 204 -19.57 -43.86 -12.70
N PHE A 205 -20.75 -44.09 -13.27
CA PHE A 205 -21.84 -43.11 -13.31
C PHE A 205 -22.34 -42.74 -11.92
N SER A 206 -22.53 -43.71 -11.01
CA SER A 206 -22.94 -43.43 -9.62
C SER A 206 -21.94 -42.56 -8.88
N LYS A 207 -20.63 -42.80 -9.05
CA LYS A 207 -19.57 -41.96 -8.44
C LYS A 207 -19.63 -40.52 -8.96
N ILE A 208 -19.81 -40.35 -10.28
CA ILE A 208 -19.95 -39.04 -10.91
C ILE A 208 -21.22 -38.33 -10.41
N LEU A 209 -22.34 -39.05 -10.30
CA LEU A 209 -23.61 -38.53 -9.81
C LEU A 209 -23.51 -38.02 -8.37
N GLU A 210 -22.92 -38.79 -7.48
CA GLU A 210 -22.75 -38.42 -6.06
C GLU A 210 -21.91 -37.14 -5.94
N ALA A 211 -20.77 -37.09 -6.63
CA ALA A 211 -19.91 -35.92 -6.64
C ALA A 211 -20.59 -34.69 -7.27
N ILE A 212 -21.45 -34.87 -8.28
CA ILE A 212 -22.24 -33.78 -8.87
C ILE A 212 -23.31 -33.29 -7.90
N LYS A 213 -24.06 -34.20 -7.27
CA LYS A 213 -25.13 -33.87 -6.33
C LYS A 213 -24.61 -33.03 -5.15
N ALA A 214 -23.49 -33.47 -4.57
CA ALA A 214 -22.79 -32.76 -3.49
C ALA A 214 -22.29 -31.36 -3.90
N ASN A 215 -22.01 -31.13 -5.18
CA ASN A 215 -21.50 -29.86 -5.69
C ASN A 215 -22.60 -28.89 -6.15
N PHE A 216 -23.75 -29.37 -6.61
CA PHE A 216 -24.75 -28.55 -7.27
C PHE A 216 -26.13 -28.59 -6.59
N ASN A 217 -26.72 -29.77 -6.45
CA ASN A 217 -28.07 -29.92 -5.91
C ASN A 217 -28.11 -29.57 -4.42
N ASP A 218 -27.18 -30.11 -3.64
CA ASP A 218 -27.16 -29.92 -2.17
C ASP A 218 -26.73 -28.49 -1.80
N LYS A 219 -25.90 -27.85 -2.64
CA LYS A 219 -25.42 -26.47 -2.47
C LYS A 219 -26.31 -25.41 -3.12
N TYR A 220 -27.48 -25.79 -3.66
CA TYR A 220 -28.33 -24.87 -4.40
C TYR A 220 -28.78 -23.67 -3.56
N GLU A 221 -29.13 -23.87 -2.28
CA GLU A 221 -29.55 -22.78 -1.39
C GLU A 221 -28.41 -21.77 -1.14
N GLU A 222 -27.16 -22.23 -1.06
CA GLU A 222 -26.00 -21.33 -0.99
C GLU A 222 -25.91 -20.50 -2.29
N TYR A 223 -26.04 -21.15 -3.44
CA TYR A 223 -25.94 -20.49 -4.74
C TYR A 223 -27.08 -19.51 -4.99
N ARG A 224 -28.29 -19.79 -4.50
CA ARG A 224 -29.44 -18.88 -4.59
C ARG A 224 -29.24 -17.58 -3.81
N LYS A 225 -28.44 -17.60 -2.73
CA LYS A 225 -28.14 -16.42 -1.91
C LYS A 225 -26.89 -15.68 -2.36
N LYS A 226 -26.03 -16.33 -3.15
CA LYS A 226 -24.70 -15.81 -3.52
C LYS A 226 -24.75 -14.90 -4.74
N TRP A 227 -24.75 -13.59 -4.47
CA TRP A 227 -24.57 -12.58 -5.51
C TRP A 227 -23.16 -12.63 -6.09
N GLY A 228 -23.06 -12.34 -7.40
CA GLY A 228 -21.79 -12.28 -8.12
C GLY A 228 -21.37 -10.86 -8.47
N GLY A 229 -20.17 -10.73 -9.01
CA GLY A 229 -19.65 -9.44 -9.49
C GLY A 229 -19.21 -8.51 -8.35
N GLY A 230 -19.35 -7.20 -8.56
CA GLY A 230 -18.86 -6.19 -7.60
C GLY A 230 -17.34 -6.09 -7.49
N ILE A 231 -16.59 -6.73 -8.39
CA ILE A 231 -15.13 -6.72 -8.36
C ILE A 231 -14.68 -5.37 -8.89
N MET A 232 -13.93 -4.58 -8.12
CA MET A 232 -13.37 -3.30 -8.58
C MET A 232 -12.19 -3.49 -9.56
N GLY A 233 -11.85 -2.43 -10.30
CA GLY A 233 -10.68 -2.44 -11.19
C GLY A 233 -9.37 -2.44 -10.41
N SER A 234 -8.32 -3.07 -10.96
CA SER A 234 -7.02 -3.20 -10.27
C SER A 234 -6.42 -1.85 -9.85
N LYS A 235 -6.54 -0.80 -10.68
CA LYS A 235 -6.13 0.57 -10.33
C LYS A 235 -6.91 1.12 -9.15
N SER A 236 -8.23 0.89 -9.13
CA SER A 236 -9.10 1.34 -8.02
C SER A 236 -8.78 0.57 -6.74
N GLN A 237 -8.63 -0.75 -6.82
CA GLN A 237 -8.24 -1.59 -5.70
C GLN A 237 -6.88 -1.18 -5.12
N ALA A 238 -5.89 -0.88 -5.98
CA ALA A 238 -4.60 -0.39 -5.55
C ALA A 238 -4.69 0.96 -4.83
N LYS A 239 -5.51 1.90 -5.34
CA LYS A 239 -5.76 3.19 -4.69
C LYS A 239 -6.43 3.01 -3.32
N THR A 240 -7.46 2.17 -3.22
CA THR A 240 -8.13 1.87 -1.96
C THR A 240 -7.17 1.23 -0.97
N LYS A 241 -6.37 0.24 -1.41
CA LYS A 241 -5.38 -0.44 -0.57
C LYS A 241 -4.28 0.50 -0.09
N ALA A 242 -3.84 1.46 -0.92
CA ALA A 242 -2.90 2.49 -0.49
C ALA A 242 -3.51 3.35 0.63
N LYS A 243 -4.75 3.84 0.43
CA LYS A 243 -5.47 4.61 1.44
C LYS A 243 -5.69 3.84 2.76
N GLU A 244 -5.99 2.54 2.68
CA GLU A 244 -6.14 1.67 3.86
C GLU A 244 -4.83 1.54 4.66
N ARG A 245 -3.69 1.45 3.98
CA ARG A 245 -2.37 1.43 4.63
C ARG A 245 -2.09 2.73 5.38
N ASP A 246 -2.41 3.86 4.77
CA ASP A 246 -2.25 5.17 5.40
C ASP A 246 -3.13 5.30 6.66
N LEU A 247 -4.34 4.73 6.64
CA LEU A 247 -5.27 4.72 7.78
C LEU A 247 -4.97 3.65 8.84
N THR A 248 -4.12 2.66 8.55
CA THR A 248 -3.78 1.58 9.50
C THR A 248 -3.04 2.16 10.71
N VAL A 249 -2.21 3.19 10.49
CA VAL A 249 -1.51 3.94 11.54
C VAL A 249 -2.50 4.64 12.47
N VAL A 250 -3.56 5.24 11.91
CA VAL A 250 -4.63 5.90 12.67
C VAL A 250 -5.49 4.89 13.44
N GLY A 251 -5.78 3.73 12.86
CA GLY A 251 -6.54 2.65 13.52
C GLY A 251 -5.80 2.04 14.72
N LEU A 252 -4.48 1.87 14.63
CA LEU A 252 -3.64 1.40 15.74
C LEU A 252 -3.57 2.40 16.90
N LEU A 253 -3.67 3.70 16.61
CA LEU A 253 -3.78 4.75 17.62
C LEU A 253 -5.15 4.70 18.30
N ALA A 254 -6.24 4.59 17.54
CA ALA A 254 -7.61 4.53 18.04
C ALA A 254 -7.89 3.29 18.93
N GLU A 255 -7.45 2.09 18.52
CA GLU A 255 -7.64 0.87 19.32
C GLU A 255 -6.98 0.93 20.71
N LYS A 256 -5.90 1.71 20.85
CA LYS A 256 -5.20 1.93 22.13
C LYS A 256 -5.84 3.05 22.97
N THR A 257 -6.75 3.84 22.39
CA THR A 257 -7.46 4.95 23.04
C THR A 257 -8.96 4.72 23.10
N LYS A 258 -9.40 3.49 23.40
CA LYS A 258 -10.82 3.06 23.42
C LYS A 258 -11.81 3.90 24.25
N GLU A 259 -11.36 4.85 25.07
CA GLU A 259 -12.23 5.80 25.79
C GLU A 259 -12.36 7.17 25.10
N VAL A 260 -11.54 7.47 24.10
CA VAL A 260 -11.39 8.79 23.50
C VAL A 260 -12.01 8.86 22.09
N ASP A 261 -12.28 7.70 21.49
CA ASP A 261 -12.65 7.56 20.07
C ASP A 261 -13.96 8.26 19.69
N VAL A 262 -15.01 8.15 20.51
CA VAL A 262 -16.34 8.72 20.20
C VAL A 262 -16.32 10.25 20.24
N VAL A 263 -15.49 10.81 21.11
CA VAL A 263 -15.36 12.24 21.37
C VAL A 263 -14.40 12.87 20.36
N ALA A 264 -13.30 12.21 20.01
CA ALA A 264 -12.37 12.69 18.99
C ALA A 264 -12.98 12.67 17.57
N HIS A 265 -13.81 11.68 17.24
CA HIS A 265 -14.47 11.60 15.92
C HIS A 265 -15.56 12.68 15.74
N SER A 266 -16.23 13.10 16.81
CA SER A 266 -17.25 14.17 16.74
C SER A 266 -16.64 15.57 16.65
N TYR A 267 -15.50 15.83 17.31
CA TYR A 267 -14.84 17.13 17.20
C TYR A 267 -14.07 17.30 15.87
N ALA A 268 -13.55 16.20 15.30
CA ALA A 268 -12.85 16.22 14.01
C ALA A 268 -13.79 16.50 12.81
N THR A 269 -15.08 16.15 12.89
CA THR A 269 -16.06 16.46 11.85
C THR A 269 -16.55 17.91 11.90
N VAL A 270 -16.40 18.57 13.05
CA VAL A 270 -16.84 19.96 13.31
C VAL A 270 -15.72 20.97 13.06
N GLY A 271 -14.44 20.54 13.01
CA GLY A 271 -13.32 21.37 12.61
C GLY A 271 -12.77 22.29 13.71
N GLU A 272 -13.09 22.04 14.97
CA GLU A 272 -12.53 22.78 16.09
C GLU A 272 -11.20 22.16 16.54
N ILE A 273 -10.12 22.91 16.38
CA ILE A 273 -8.74 22.46 16.64
C ILE A 273 -8.39 22.48 18.14
N VAL A 274 -8.98 23.41 18.89
CA VAL A 274 -8.67 23.68 20.30
C VAL A 274 -9.13 22.56 21.27
N PRO A 275 -10.32 21.94 21.11
CA PRO A 275 -10.73 20.82 21.94
C PRO A 275 -9.93 19.54 21.66
N LEU A 276 -9.47 19.36 20.41
CA LEU A 276 -8.68 18.20 19.99
C LEU A 276 -7.26 18.24 20.59
N THR A 277 -6.64 19.43 20.66
CA THR A 277 -5.37 19.63 21.38
C THR A 277 -5.54 19.47 22.89
N ALA A 278 -6.62 19.97 23.49
CA ALA A 278 -6.91 19.76 24.92
C ALA A 278 -7.09 18.28 25.30
N LEU A 279 -7.74 17.49 24.43
CA LEU A 279 -7.93 16.05 24.62
C LEU A 279 -6.61 15.27 24.54
N LEU A 280 -5.72 15.68 23.62
CA LEU A 280 -4.36 15.15 23.49
C LEU A 280 -3.49 15.49 24.71
N ILE A 281 -3.69 16.67 25.32
CA ILE A 281 -3.03 17.07 26.57
C ILE A 281 -3.52 16.23 27.76
N VAL A 282 -4.82 15.95 27.87
CA VAL A 282 -5.37 15.12 28.97
C VAL A 282 -4.97 13.63 28.84
N ALA A 283 -4.73 13.15 27.61
CA ALA A 283 -4.21 11.80 27.38
C ALA A 283 -2.74 11.61 27.85
N VAL A 284 -1.99 12.69 28.10
CA VAL A 284 -0.58 12.68 28.55
C VAL A 284 -0.41 12.01 29.91
N ASP A 285 -1.41 12.11 30.81
CA ASP A 285 -1.30 11.55 32.17
C ASP A 285 -1.48 10.02 32.23
N LYS A 286 -2.23 9.41 31.31
CA LYS A 286 -2.46 7.95 31.30
C LYS A 286 -1.37 7.14 30.58
N ILE A 287 -0.55 7.76 29.73
CA ILE A 287 0.39 7.03 28.84
C ILE A 287 1.84 7.07 29.36
N ARG A 288 2.17 7.90 30.37
CA ARG A 288 3.49 7.93 31.03
C ARG A 288 4.00 6.58 31.57
N VAL A 289 3.13 5.57 31.72
CA VAL A 289 3.45 4.28 32.34
C VAL A 289 3.75 3.16 31.31
N ALA A 290 3.44 3.33 30.02
CA ALA A 290 3.52 2.23 29.05
C ALA A 290 4.82 2.24 28.22
N THR A 291 5.73 1.30 28.49
CA THR A 291 6.90 1.03 27.64
C THR A 291 6.59 -0.12 26.66
N VAL A 292 7.01 0.02 25.40
CA VAL A 292 6.91 -1.03 24.39
C VAL A 292 8.25 -1.17 23.67
N ALA A 293 8.77 -2.40 23.61
CA ALA A 293 9.88 -2.76 22.73
C ALA A 293 9.31 -3.15 21.35
N LEU A 294 9.78 -2.48 20.30
CA LEU A 294 9.51 -2.89 18.92
C LEU A 294 10.57 -3.90 18.47
N GLN A 295 10.12 -5.04 17.94
CA GLN A 295 10.93 -5.97 17.18
C GLN A 295 10.68 -5.73 15.69
N ASP A 296 11.71 -5.28 14.98
CA ASP A 296 11.74 -5.37 13.52
C ASP A 296 12.42 -6.67 13.11
N VAL A 297 11.93 -7.25 12.01
CA VAL A 297 12.51 -8.42 11.35
C VAL A 297 13.74 -7.98 10.57
N ASP A 298 14.86 -7.85 11.27
CA ASP A 298 16.22 -8.04 10.72
C ASP A 298 17.22 -8.08 11.90
N ASP A 299 17.69 -9.28 12.21
CA ASP A 299 18.69 -9.53 13.25
C ASP A 299 20.05 -8.94 12.84
N SER A 300 20.47 -7.86 13.51
CA SER A 300 21.88 -7.67 13.88
C SER A 300 22.00 -6.73 15.09
N VAL A 301 22.57 -7.27 16.16
CA VAL A 301 22.71 -6.70 17.50
C VAL A 301 23.41 -5.33 17.52
N TRP A 302 22.69 -4.31 18.03
CA TRP A 302 23.19 -3.40 19.07
C TRP A 302 21.99 -2.86 19.86
N THR A 303 22.01 -3.07 21.17
CA THR A 303 20.96 -2.65 22.12
C THR A 303 20.84 -1.12 22.14
N LYS A 304 19.75 -0.58 21.61
CA LYS A 304 19.34 0.82 21.78
C LYS A 304 18.49 0.96 23.05
N PRO A 305 18.50 2.12 23.75
CA PRO A 305 17.72 2.33 24.96
C PRO A 305 16.22 2.20 24.68
N LYS A 306 15.45 1.74 25.68
CA LYS A 306 13.98 1.64 25.62
C LYS A 306 13.37 3.04 25.50
N THR A 307 13.06 3.46 24.29
CA THR A 307 12.41 4.75 24.01
C THR A 307 10.88 4.63 24.14
N THR A 308 10.25 5.63 24.74
CA THR A 308 8.79 5.69 24.95
C THR A 308 8.06 5.87 23.61
N ILE A 309 6.79 5.43 23.53
CA ILE A 309 5.96 5.58 22.30
C ILE A 309 5.94 7.04 21.82
N TYR A 310 5.96 7.99 22.76
CA TYR A 310 6.08 9.42 22.50
C TYR A 310 7.31 9.81 21.71
N GLU A 311 8.49 9.31 22.06
CA GLU A 311 9.74 9.61 21.35
C GLU A 311 9.71 9.04 19.93
N SER A 312 9.04 7.90 19.72
CA SER A 312 8.87 7.33 18.38
C SER A 312 7.90 8.12 17.50
N VAL A 313 6.81 8.64 18.08
CA VAL A 313 5.83 9.48 17.37
C VAL A 313 6.44 10.84 17.04
N ILE A 314 7.19 11.44 17.97
CA ILE A 314 7.91 12.70 17.72
C ILE A 314 8.96 12.48 16.62
N ARG A 315 9.74 11.39 16.68
CA ARG A 315 10.74 11.07 15.64
C ARG A 315 10.12 10.86 14.27
N GLU A 316 8.97 10.20 14.17
CA GLU A 316 8.27 10.00 12.88
C GLU A 316 7.57 11.28 12.39
N ALA A 317 7.02 12.09 13.29
CA ALA A 317 6.46 13.41 12.96
C ALA A 317 7.54 14.37 12.44
N LEU A 318 8.72 14.38 13.06
CA LEU A 318 9.89 15.14 12.60
C LEU A 318 10.42 14.61 11.25
N ARG A 319 10.29 13.30 10.98
CA ARG A 319 10.63 12.70 9.67
C ARG A 319 9.66 13.12 8.57
N ILE A 320 8.37 13.19 8.86
CA ILE A 320 7.35 13.65 7.90
C ILE A 320 7.51 15.15 7.62
N PHE A 321 7.90 15.94 8.62
CA PHE A 321 8.14 17.38 8.45
C PHE A 321 9.44 17.69 7.68
N SER A 322 10.48 16.86 7.79
CA SER A 322 11.72 17.05 7.01
C SER A 322 11.54 16.77 5.52
N GLU A 323 10.50 16.03 5.13
CA GLU A 323 10.13 15.80 3.73
C GLU A 323 9.30 16.95 3.14
N SER A 324 8.73 17.85 3.95
CA SER A 324 7.77 18.87 3.52
C SER A 324 8.30 20.32 3.47
N VAL A 325 9.42 20.63 4.12
CA VAL A 325 10.00 21.99 4.18
C VAL A 325 11.32 22.05 3.42
N ASP A 326 11.52 23.14 2.65
CA ASP A 326 12.75 23.42 1.91
C ASP A 326 13.99 23.22 2.78
N LYS A 327 15.04 22.61 2.22
CA LYS A 327 16.33 22.23 2.86
C LYS A 327 17.09 23.36 3.59
N GLN A 328 16.52 24.57 3.72
CA GLN A 328 17.19 25.76 4.23
C GLN A 328 16.79 26.13 5.66
N THR A 329 15.61 25.74 6.16
CA THR A 329 15.14 26.14 7.51
C THR A 329 15.11 24.94 8.45
N SER A 330 16.03 24.89 9.41
CA SER A 330 16.04 23.85 10.44
C SER A 330 14.77 23.88 11.30
N GLN A 331 14.29 22.70 11.67
CA GLN A 331 13.06 22.49 12.44
C GLN A 331 13.04 23.24 13.79
N LEU A 332 14.22 23.44 14.39
CA LEU A 332 14.39 24.22 15.61
C LEU A 332 14.04 25.70 15.44
N PHE A 333 14.31 26.32 14.29
CA PHE A 333 14.08 27.75 14.08
C PHE A 333 12.59 28.10 13.98
N SER A 334 11.77 27.26 13.33
CA SER A 334 10.32 27.52 13.22
C SER A 334 9.59 27.39 14.56
N ILE A 335 10.05 26.49 15.44
CA ILE A 335 9.45 26.31 16.76
C ILE A 335 9.84 27.47 17.68
N LEU A 336 11.07 27.98 17.53
CA LEU A 336 11.51 29.17 18.25
C LEU A 336 10.67 30.41 17.89
N GLN A 337 10.29 30.57 16.61
CA GLN A 337 9.40 31.65 16.15
C GLN A 337 8.00 31.57 16.77
N ALA A 338 7.51 30.37 17.07
CA ALA A 338 6.24 30.17 17.76
C ALA A 338 6.34 30.44 19.27
N GLY A 339 7.54 30.27 19.86
CA GLY A 339 7.82 30.54 21.28
C GLY A 339 7.41 29.44 22.24
N ASP A 340 6.91 28.29 21.77
CA ASP A 340 6.37 27.24 22.65
C ASP A 340 7.45 26.49 23.45
N GLU A 341 7.60 26.83 24.74
CA GLU A 341 8.60 26.28 25.67
C GLU A 341 8.51 24.75 25.80
N ALA A 342 7.30 24.23 26.01
CA ALA A 342 7.09 22.80 26.25
C ALA A 342 7.45 21.93 25.02
N VAL A 343 7.20 22.47 23.82
CA VAL A 343 7.55 21.79 22.57
C VAL A 343 9.07 21.81 22.36
N LEU A 344 9.72 22.92 22.72
CA LEU A 344 11.17 23.05 22.64
C LEU A 344 11.89 22.11 23.62
N GLU A 345 11.43 21.99 24.86
CA GLU A 345 12.01 21.08 25.86
C GLU A 345 11.94 19.61 25.41
N LEU A 346 10.81 19.20 24.83
CA LEU A 346 10.63 17.84 24.30
C LEU A 346 11.53 17.57 23.09
N LEU A 347 11.77 18.59 22.26
CA LEU A 347 12.59 18.46 21.06
C LEU A 347 14.08 18.41 21.40
N ILE A 348 14.55 19.25 22.32
CA ILE A 348 15.96 19.30 22.75
C ILE A 348 16.37 18.03 23.51
N ASN A 349 15.43 17.35 24.17
CA ASN A 349 15.66 16.03 24.79
C ASN A 349 15.86 14.90 23.76
N THR A 350 15.69 15.15 22.46
CA THR A 350 16.04 14.22 21.39
C THR A 350 17.45 14.51 20.85
N ASP A 351 18.06 13.57 20.11
CA ASP A 351 19.41 13.69 19.50
C ASP A 351 19.48 14.76 18.36
N ILE A 352 19.01 15.98 18.61
CA ILE A 352 19.08 17.10 17.67
C ILE A 352 20.26 18.00 18.07
N ASP A 353 21.03 18.43 17.09
CA ASP A 353 22.13 19.37 17.31
C ASP A 353 21.59 20.79 17.56
N VAL A 354 21.81 21.30 18.77
CA VAL A 354 21.35 22.63 19.21
C VAL A 354 22.13 23.75 18.50
N ASN A 355 23.30 23.44 17.91
CA ASN A 355 24.22 24.42 17.31
C ASN A 355 24.06 24.58 15.80
N GLU A 356 22.98 24.09 15.20
CA GLU A 356 22.69 24.33 13.78
C GLU A 356 22.63 25.83 13.45
N THR A 357 23.20 26.19 12.30
CA THR A 357 23.29 27.59 11.85
C THR A 357 22.37 27.85 10.68
N ASP A 358 21.63 28.96 10.72
CA ASP A 358 20.80 29.45 9.62
C ASP A 358 21.64 30.04 8.46
N ALA A 359 21.01 30.43 7.36
CA ALA A 359 21.63 31.05 6.19
C ALA A 359 22.46 32.31 6.51
N GLU A 360 22.18 33.00 7.62
CA GLU A 360 22.95 34.15 8.13
C GLU A 360 24.15 33.76 9.02
N GLY A 361 24.33 32.47 9.32
CA GLY A 361 25.31 31.97 10.29
C GLY A 361 24.87 32.15 11.74
N ASN A 362 23.58 32.37 11.99
CA ASN A 362 23.02 32.52 13.34
C ASN A 362 22.72 31.13 13.92
N THR A 363 23.18 30.84 15.13
CA THR A 363 22.71 29.68 15.91
C THR A 363 21.31 29.93 16.46
N VAL A 364 20.64 28.87 16.95
CA VAL A 364 19.32 28.96 17.61
C VAL A 364 19.30 30.04 18.71
N LEU A 365 20.40 30.16 19.46
CA LEU A 365 20.55 31.14 20.52
C LEU A 365 20.62 32.59 19.99
N HIS A 366 21.20 32.82 18.80
CA HIS A 366 21.19 34.14 18.15
C HIS A 366 19.79 34.54 17.70
N CYS A 367 19.01 33.60 17.16
CA CYS A 367 17.64 33.87 16.70
C CYS A 367 16.71 34.23 17.88
N CYS A 368 16.85 33.55 19.03
CA CYS A 368 16.09 33.86 20.25
C CYS A 368 16.31 35.30 20.70
N LEU A 369 17.56 35.79 20.57
CA LEU A 369 17.95 37.13 20.97
C LEU A 369 17.71 38.19 19.89
N LYS A 370 17.47 37.82 18.62
CA LYS A 370 17.21 38.75 17.51
C LYS A 370 15.74 39.16 17.44
N GLU A 371 14.82 38.24 17.73
CA GLU A 371 13.39 38.44 17.48
C GLU A 371 12.67 39.21 18.60
N SER A 372 11.90 40.24 18.22
CA SER A 372 11.09 41.07 19.13
C SER A 372 9.71 40.46 19.45
N SER A 373 9.40 39.28 18.91
CA SER A 373 8.04 38.70 18.96
C SER A 373 7.74 37.95 20.27
N VAL A 374 8.77 37.51 20.99
CA VAL A 374 8.64 36.69 22.20
C VAL A 374 8.75 37.58 23.45
N PRO A 375 7.87 37.43 24.47
CA PRO A 375 7.99 38.16 25.73
C PRO A 375 9.34 37.90 26.43
N HIS A 376 9.96 38.94 27.01
CA HIS A 376 11.29 38.85 27.66
C HIS A 376 11.42 37.73 28.72
N LYS A 377 10.33 37.41 29.45
CA LYS A 377 10.30 36.31 30.42
C LYS A 377 10.44 34.93 29.76
N GLN A 378 9.79 34.74 28.63
CA GLN A 378 9.78 33.50 27.86
C GLN A 378 11.10 33.33 27.09
N GLN A 379 11.68 34.43 26.58
CA GLN A 379 13.04 34.43 26.01
C GLN A 379 14.09 33.96 27.03
N THR A 380 14.00 34.45 28.28
CA THR A 380 14.92 34.05 29.35
C THR A 380 14.81 32.56 29.66
N ARG A 381 13.58 32.02 29.69
CA ARG A 381 13.34 30.61 29.96
C ARG A 381 13.81 29.70 28.84
N ILE A 382 13.54 30.07 27.60
CA ILE A 382 14.03 29.38 26.39
C ILE A 382 15.57 29.41 26.33
N MET A 383 16.17 30.56 26.63
CA MET A 383 17.63 30.69 26.70
C MET A 383 18.23 29.73 27.74
N ASN A 384 17.64 29.64 28.92
CA ASN A 384 18.11 28.73 29.97
C ASN A 384 18.04 27.26 29.54
N LEU A 385 16.96 26.85 28.87
CA LEU A 385 16.83 25.50 28.33
C LEU A 385 17.93 25.21 27.29
N LEU A 386 18.17 26.13 26.35
CA LEU A 386 19.22 25.96 25.34
C LEU A 386 20.62 25.85 25.96
N LEU A 387 20.89 26.65 27.01
CA LEU A 387 22.18 26.65 27.69
C LEU A 387 22.43 25.38 28.51
N VAL A 388 21.40 24.85 29.18
CA VAL A 388 21.47 23.55 29.89
C VAL A 388 21.87 22.42 28.92
N HIS A 389 21.43 22.52 27.66
CA HIS A 389 21.75 21.57 26.60
C HIS A 389 22.95 21.97 25.74
N SER A 390 23.92 22.69 26.31
CA SER A 390 25.25 22.99 25.71
C SER A 390 25.23 23.82 24.42
N ALA A 391 24.27 24.76 24.29
CA ALA A 391 24.28 25.74 23.20
C ALA A 391 25.54 26.62 23.23
N SER A 392 26.15 26.84 22.07
CA SER A 392 27.37 27.65 21.91
C SER A 392 27.10 29.16 22.00
N ILE A 393 27.55 29.77 23.09
CA ILE A 393 27.48 31.23 23.33
C ILE A 393 28.56 31.98 22.53
N THR A 394 29.69 31.31 22.28
CA THR A 394 30.89 31.88 21.66
C THR A 394 30.83 31.96 20.15
N HIS A 395 29.85 31.31 19.52
CA HIS A 395 29.70 31.30 18.07
C HIS A 395 29.46 32.72 17.56
N LYS A 396 30.11 33.07 16.45
CA LYS A 396 29.94 34.37 15.78
C LYS A 396 29.26 34.15 14.44
N ASN A 397 28.25 34.94 14.15
CA ASN A 397 27.59 34.89 12.86
C ASN A 397 28.47 35.53 11.76
N LYS A 398 27.96 35.59 10.52
CA LYS A 398 28.69 36.16 9.36
C LYS A 398 29.11 37.63 9.55
N LEU A 399 28.42 38.38 10.42
CA LEU A 399 28.75 39.76 10.78
C LEU A 399 29.75 39.87 11.95
N GLY A 400 30.19 38.73 12.50
CA GLY A 400 31.04 38.67 13.68
C GLY A 400 30.31 38.94 14.99
N LEU A 401 28.97 39.00 14.97
CA LEU A 401 28.16 39.21 16.16
C LEU A 401 28.07 37.89 16.94
N SER A 402 28.35 37.96 18.24
CA SER A 402 28.00 36.90 19.18
C SER A 402 26.62 37.16 19.79
N ALA A 403 26.08 36.16 20.48
CA ALA A 403 24.84 36.27 21.25
C ALA A 403 24.80 37.50 22.16
N VAL A 404 25.92 37.84 22.79
CA VAL A 404 26.06 39.00 23.70
C VAL A 404 25.81 40.33 22.98
N HIS A 405 26.22 40.43 21.71
CA HIS A 405 26.00 41.63 20.89
C HIS A 405 24.51 41.79 20.53
N LEU A 406 23.77 40.70 20.33
CA LEU A 406 22.33 40.77 20.07
C LEU A 406 21.55 41.10 21.35
N ALA A 407 21.92 40.49 22.48
CA ALA A 407 21.35 40.84 23.79
C ALA A 407 21.60 42.32 24.14
N ALA A 408 22.78 42.86 23.79
CA ALA A 408 23.10 44.28 23.90
C ALA A 408 22.14 45.17 23.12
N ALA A 409 21.93 44.80 21.86
CA ALA A 409 21.22 45.59 20.89
C ALA A 409 19.72 45.64 21.21
N ASN A 410 19.19 44.62 21.88
CA ASN A 410 17.77 44.53 22.22
C ASN A 410 17.45 44.96 23.66
N GLY A 411 18.46 45.32 24.47
CA GLY A 411 18.25 45.79 25.84
C GLY A 411 17.74 44.70 26.80
N ASN A 412 18.05 43.42 26.51
CA ASN A 412 17.57 42.28 27.29
C ASN A 412 18.33 42.16 28.62
N LEU A 413 17.95 42.98 29.59
CA LEU A 413 18.56 43.03 30.92
C LEU A 413 18.51 41.66 31.62
N SER A 414 17.34 41.02 31.64
CA SER A 414 17.14 39.73 32.32
C SER A 414 18.01 38.59 31.75
N ALA A 415 18.36 38.65 30.47
CA ALA A 415 19.26 37.69 29.83
C ALA A 415 20.75 37.93 30.19
N LEU A 416 21.09 39.16 30.61
CA LEU A 416 22.43 39.58 31.00
C LEU A 416 22.66 39.54 32.52
N GLU A 417 21.65 39.88 33.33
CA GLU A 417 21.71 39.98 34.80
C GLU A 417 21.41 38.68 35.55
N GLY A 418 20.54 37.82 35.02
CA GLY A 418 20.21 36.50 35.57
C GLY A 418 20.07 36.40 37.10
N HIS A 419 18.88 36.66 37.64
CA HIS A 419 18.51 36.54 39.07
C HIS A 419 18.48 35.07 39.64
N PHE A 420 19.11 34.10 38.97
CA PHE A 420 19.14 32.68 39.37
C PHE A 420 20.56 32.08 39.28
N PRO A 421 20.92 31.10 40.13
CA PRO A 421 22.30 30.96 40.64
C PRO A 421 23.35 30.35 39.70
N ASP A 422 22.98 29.74 38.57
CA ASP A 422 23.91 28.81 37.89
C ASP A 422 24.32 29.16 36.46
N LEU A 423 23.77 30.18 35.79
CA LEU A 423 24.11 30.44 34.38
C LEU A 423 23.91 31.89 33.96
N ILE A 424 25.01 32.65 33.87
CA ILE A 424 25.00 34.04 33.38
C ILE A 424 26.00 34.16 32.24
N LEU A 425 25.55 34.75 31.12
CA LEU A 425 26.39 35.01 29.93
C LEU A 425 27.69 35.75 30.30
N LEU A 426 27.62 36.71 31.22
CA LEU A 426 28.76 37.50 31.71
C LEU A 426 29.51 36.90 32.91
N ALA A 427 28.84 36.23 33.86
CA ALA A 427 29.52 35.65 35.03
C ALA A 427 30.29 34.36 34.70
N ALA A 428 29.79 33.57 33.74
CA ALA A 428 30.47 32.35 33.27
C ALA A 428 31.61 32.65 32.29
N TYR A 429 31.55 33.79 31.58
CA TYR A 429 32.53 34.14 30.53
C TYR A 429 32.86 35.65 30.52
N PRO A 430 33.77 36.12 31.40
CA PRO A 430 34.20 37.52 31.46
C PRO A 430 34.80 38.05 30.15
N GLU A 431 35.43 37.17 29.38
CA GLU A 431 36.07 37.48 28.08
C GLU A 431 35.09 37.95 26.99
N LEU A 432 33.80 37.64 27.13
CA LEU A 432 32.77 38.01 26.13
C LEU A 432 32.53 39.52 26.06
N VAL A 433 32.88 40.26 27.10
CA VAL A 433 32.75 41.72 27.17
C VAL A 433 33.63 42.42 26.13
N HIS A 434 34.79 41.82 25.79
CA HIS A 434 35.76 42.38 24.85
C HIS A 434 35.61 41.87 23.42
N TYR A 435 34.61 41.03 23.14
CA TYR A 435 34.44 40.47 21.81
C TYR A 435 34.16 41.58 20.80
N ARG A 436 34.89 41.51 19.69
CA ARG A 436 34.77 42.46 18.59
C ARG A 436 34.07 41.82 17.41
N THR A 437 33.16 42.58 16.80
CA THR A 437 32.57 42.27 15.49
C THR A 437 33.59 42.43 14.37
N VAL A 438 33.20 42.13 13.13
CA VAL A 438 34.04 42.39 11.93
C VAL A 438 34.42 43.88 11.83
N ILE A 439 33.55 44.77 12.31
CA ILE A 439 33.73 46.24 12.30
C ILE A 439 34.53 46.72 13.53
N LYS A 440 35.00 45.80 14.37
CA LYS A 440 35.70 46.06 15.66
C LYS A 440 34.84 46.73 16.73
N GLU A 441 33.52 46.67 16.60
CA GLU A 441 32.58 47.21 17.59
C GLU A 441 32.44 46.23 18.76
N THR A 442 32.28 46.78 19.97
CA THR A 442 32.05 46.01 21.20
C THR A 442 30.56 45.88 21.48
N PRO A 443 30.12 44.91 22.31
CA PRO A 443 28.72 44.82 22.73
C PRO A 443 28.23 46.10 23.43
N LEU A 444 29.11 46.79 24.16
CA LEU A 444 28.83 48.07 24.80
C LEU A 444 28.39 49.13 23.78
N PHE A 445 29.07 49.21 22.64
CA PHE A 445 28.72 50.14 21.57
C PHE A 445 27.29 49.93 21.06
N PHE A 446 26.83 48.69 20.90
CA PHE A 446 25.45 48.39 20.50
C PHE A 446 24.41 48.83 21.55
N ALA A 447 24.72 48.66 22.83
CA ALA A 447 23.83 49.11 23.91
C ALA A 447 23.71 50.65 23.94
N VAL A 448 24.82 51.38 23.73
CA VAL A 448 24.82 52.85 23.64
C VAL A 448 24.07 53.31 22.38
N LYS A 449 24.34 52.69 21.22
CA LYS A 449 23.69 53.04 19.95
C LYS A 449 22.16 52.89 20.00
N ASN A 450 21.66 51.89 20.72
CA ASN A 450 20.23 51.60 20.84
C ASN A 450 19.61 52.20 22.12
N ASN A 451 20.35 53.05 22.85
CA ASN A 451 19.89 53.79 24.03
C ASN A 451 19.41 52.90 25.20
N HIS A 452 20.11 51.80 25.47
CA HIS A 452 19.83 50.87 26.56
C HIS A 452 20.72 51.14 27.77
N LEU A 453 20.36 52.16 28.57
CA LEU A 453 21.14 52.64 29.73
C LEU A 453 21.45 51.53 30.76
N ASP A 454 20.45 50.71 31.10
CA ASP A 454 20.61 49.65 32.10
C ASP A 454 21.64 48.57 31.65
N CYS A 455 21.67 48.25 30.36
CA CYS A 455 22.66 47.33 29.78
C CYS A 455 24.06 47.93 29.68
N VAL A 456 24.18 49.26 29.61
CA VAL A 456 25.45 49.99 29.65
C VAL A 456 26.03 49.96 31.06
N GLU A 457 25.20 50.24 32.07
CA GLU A 457 25.61 50.25 33.48
C GLU A 457 26.17 48.89 33.91
N LEU A 458 25.46 47.79 33.63
CA LEU A 458 25.93 46.45 33.94
C LEU A 458 27.26 46.08 33.31
N ARG A 459 27.50 46.50 32.07
CA ARG A 459 28.74 46.15 31.36
C ARG A 459 29.92 46.97 31.83
N LEU A 460 29.68 48.21 32.23
CA LEU A 460 30.68 49.02 32.92
C LEU A 460 31.04 48.40 34.27
N GLN A 461 30.05 47.91 35.03
CA GLN A 461 30.28 47.16 36.27
C GLN A 461 31.11 45.88 36.03
N CYS A 462 30.95 45.23 34.87
CA CYS A 462 31.74 44.04 34.48
C CYS A 462 33.06 44.34 33.74
N GLY A 463 33.54 45.59 33.75
CA GLY A 463 34.89 45.93 33.26
C GLY A 463 35.01 46.21 31.75
N ALA A 464 33.91 46.55 31.07
CA ALA A 464 33.97 46.94 29.65
C ALA A 464 34.79 48.23 29.45
N SER A 465 35.68 48.23 28.44
CA SER A 465 36.48 49.40 28.07
C SER A 465 35.59 50.51 27.48
N SER A 466 35.59 51.71 28.09
CA SER A 466 34.91 52.90 27.56
C SER A 466 35.50 53.38 26.22
N GLU A 467 36.75 53.04 25.93
CA GLU A 467 37.43 53.41 24.70
C GLU A 467 37.23 52.35 23.60
N SER A 468 36.15 52.45 22.84
CA SER A 468 35.99 51.66 21.60
C SER A 468 35.76 52.57 20.39
N LYS A 469 36.72 52.57 19.45
CA LYS A 469 36.66 53.36 18.21
C LYS A 469 35.89 52.59 17.13
N CYS A 470 34.78 53.15 16.63
CA CYS A 470 34.10 52.65 15.44
C CYS A 470 34.89 53.07 14.18
N ALA A 471 35.07 52.16 13.23
CA ALA A 471 35.82 52.44 11.99
C ALA A 471 35.04 53.32 10.98
N ILE A 472 33.74 53.53 11.17
CA ILE A 472 32.86 54.15 10.16
C ILE A 472 32.48 55.60 10.48
N ASN A 473 32.64 56.06 11.72
CA ASN A 473 32.46 57.47 12.10
C ASN A 473 33.46 57.78 13.22
N GLY A 474 34.41 58.68 12.98
CA GLY A 474 35.49 59.05 13.90
C GLY A 474 35.07 59.82 15.16
N GLY A 475 33.92 59.50 15.74
CA GLY A 475 33.50 59.98 17.06
C GLY A 475 34.00 59.04 18.15
N LEU A 476 34.72 59.59 19.13
CA LEU A 476 34.84 58.97 20.45
C LEU A 476 33.46 59.00 21.12
N ILE A 477 33.12 57.92 21.82
CA ILE A 477 31.90 57.78 22.63
C ILE A 477 31.95 58.77 23.80
#